data_AF-A0A224YNN3-F1
#
_entry.id   AF-A0A224YNN3-F1
#
_cell.length_a   1.000
_cell.length_b   1.000
_cell.length_c   1.000
_cell.angle_alpha   90.00
_cell.angle_beta   90.00
_cell.angle_gamma   90.00
#
_symmetry.space_group_name_H-M   'P 1'
#
loop_
_entity.id
_entity.type
_entity.pdbx_description
1 polymer ?
#
loop_
_entity_poly.entity_id
_entity_poly.type
_entity_poly.pdbx_seq_one_letter_code
_entity_poly.pdbx_strand_id
1 'polypeptide(L)'
;QVFKTTARKRWYHVINGRKELMGYQKIADTVMYTTLLVSGHLVSYDQSEVVVDLYHRFLKFADKLPMDGPGQKCGNSTLTCWPLSIVL
;
A
#
# COMPACT_ATOMS: atom_id res chain seq x y z
N GLN A 1 13.21 0.68 -11.77
CA GLN A 1 14.49 0.92 -11.06
C GLN A 1 14.29 1.53 -9.67
N VAL A 2 13.38 2.51 -9.53
CA VAL A 2 13.03 3.18 -8.26
C VAL A 2 12.59 2.23 -7.14
N PHE A 3 11.79 1.20 -7.45
CA PHE A 3 11.40 0.22 -6.44
C PHE A 3 12.62 -0.51 -5.85
N LYS A 4 13.66 -0.85 -6.62
CA LYS A 4 14.82 -1.58 -6.04
C LYS A 4 15.54 -0.76 -4.98
N THR A 5 15.74 0.54 -5.21
CA THR A 5 16.50 1.45 -4.34
C THR A 5 15.70 2.01 -3.18
N THR A 6 14.38 2.00 -3.27
CA THR A 6 13.51 2.54 -2.21
C THR A 6 13.67 1.76 -0.90
N ALA A 7 13.87 2.47 0.21
CA ALA A 7 14.04 1.87 1.52
C ALA A 7 12.72 1.27 2.05
N ARG A 8 12.83 0.12 2.72
CA ARG A 8 11.73 -0.54 3.42
C ARG A 8 11.57 0.10 4.81
N LYS A 9 10.35 0.51 5.17
CA LYS A 9 10.03 1.11 6.47
C LYS A 9 9.29 0.12 7.36
N ARG A 10 9.55 0.17 8.67
CA ARG A 10 8.82 -0.63 9.66
C ARG A 10 7.41 -0.09 9.84
N TRP A 11 6.43 -0.98 9.88
CA TRP A 11 5.04 -0.67 10.14
C TRP A 11 4.65 -1.18 11.52
N TYR A 12 4.23 -0.24 12.37
CA TYR A 12 3.70 -0.52 13.69
C TYR A 12 2.21 -0.22 13.75
N HIS A 13 1.49 -1.05 14.49
CA HIS A 13 0.09 -0.86 14.85
C HIS A 13 -0.04 -0.84 16.38
N VAL A 14 -1.05 -0.16 16.90
CA VAL A 14 -1.30 -0.07 18.34
C VAL A 14 -2.43 -1.01 18.70
N ILE A 15 -2.10 -2.11 19.38
CA ILE A 15 -3.09 -3.08 19.86
C ILE A 15 -3.12 -2.96 21.38
N ASN A 16 -4.29 -2.68 21.96
CA ASN A 16 -4.46 -2.55 23.41
C ASN A 16 -3.45 -1.61 24.08
N GLY A 17 -3.14 -0.48 23.42
CA GLY A 17 -2.20 0.54 23.92
C GLY A 17 -0.72 0.16 23.78
N ARG A 18 -0.39 -1.00 23.21
CA ARG A 18 0.98 -1.43 22.94
C ARG A 18 1.32 -1.27 21.47
N LYS A 19 2.50 -0.71 21.20
CA LYS A 19 3.01 -0.54 19.84
C LYS A 19 3.69 -1.83 19.38
N GLU A 20 3.06 -2.53 18.47
CA GLU A 20 3.52 -3.82 17.97
C GLU A 20 3.96 -3.70 16.51
N LEU A 21 5.02 -4.42 16.14
CA LEU A 21 5.55 -4.43 14.78
C LEU A 21 4.71 -5.40 13.94
N MET A 22 3.85 -4.87 13.08
CA MET A 22 3.00 -5.68 12.19
C MET A 22 3.72 -6.10 10.93
N GLY A 23 4.69 -5.33 10.47
CA GLY A 23 5.26 -5.60 9.17
C GLY A 23 6.22 -4.55 8.65
N TYR A 24 6.36 -4.57 7.34
CA TYR A 24 7.19 -3.64 6.62
C TYR A 24 6.49 -3.15 5.37
N GLN A 25 6.71 -1.88 5.04
CA GLN A 25 6.10 -1.23 3.91
C GLN A 25 7.16 -0.58 3.03
N LYS A 26 6.92 -0.62 1.73
CA LYS A 26 7.78 -0.02 0.71
C LYS A 26 6.89 0.65 -0.33
N ILE A 27 7.01 1.97 -0.47
CA ILE A 27 6.24 2.77 -1.41
C ILE A 27 7.22 3.36 -2.41
N ALA A 28 7.10 2.98 -3.67
CA ALA A 28 7.89 3.55 -4.76
C ALA A 28 6.93 3.99 -5.87
N ASP A 29 6.84 5.31 -6.06
CA ASP A 29 5.98 5.92 -7.06
C ASP A 29 4.51 5.46 -6.90
N THR A 30 3.97 4.73 -7.87
CA THR A 30 2.59 4.22 -7.88
C THR A 30 2.42 2.84 -7.23
N VAL A 31 3.49 2.25 -6.68
CA VAL A 31 3.46 0.91 -6.08
C VAL A 31 3.66 0.97 -4.56
N MET A 32 2.68 0.44 -3.83
CA MET A 32 2.78 0.16 -2.40
C MET A 32 2.88 -1.36 -2.18
N TYR A 33 3.99 -1.80 -1.59
CA TYR A 33 4.24 -3.19 -1.23
C TYR A 33 4.36 -3.32 0.28
N THR A 34 3.58 -4.23 0.88
CA THR A 34 3.57 -4.46 2.32
C THR A 34 3.75 -5.94 2.62
N THR A 35 4.61 -6.25 3.58
CA THR A 35 4.75 -7.59 4.16
C THR A 35 4.20 -7.57 5.57
N LEU A 36 3.39 -8.55 5.93
CA LEU A 36 2.88 -8.74 7.28
C LEU A 36 3.67 -9.85 7.99
N LEU A 37 3.96 -9.63 9.27
CA LEU A 37 4.58 -10.61 10.15
C LEU A 37 3.49 -11.48 10.76
N VAL A 38 3.77 -12.77 10.92
CA VAL A 38 2.87 -13.73 11.60
C VAL A 38 1.49 -13.81 10.92
N SER A 39 1.49 -13.84 9.59
CA SER A 39 0.28 -14.12 8.79
C SER A 39 0.61 -15.15 7.73
N GLY A 40 -0.32 -16.07 7.49
CA GLY A 40 -0.28 -17.04 6.42
C GLY A 40 -0.86 -16.48 5.13
N HIS A 41 -1.40 -17.37 4.30
CA HIS A 41 -1.94 -17.00 2.99
C HIS A 41 -3.23 -16.16 3.11
N LEU A 42 -4.08 -16.47 4.09
CA LEU A 42 -5.33 -15.75 4.34
C LEU A 42 -5.12 -14.72 5.45
N VAL A 43 -4.46 -13.62 5.09
CA VAL A 43 -4.11 -12.55 6.03
C VAL A 43 -5.31 -11.99 6.78
N SER A 44 -6.45 -11.82 6.10
CA SER A 44 -7.69 -11.32 6.72
C SER A 44 -8.27 -12.27 7.77
N TYR A 45 -7.96 -13.56 7.69
CA TYR A 45 -8.34 -14.54 8.69
C TYR A 45 -7.42 -14.46 9.92
N ASP A 46 -6.11 -14.36 9.69
CA ASP A 46 -5.13 -14.34 10.78
C ASP A 46 -5.10 -13.01 11.55
N GLN A 47 -5.25 -11.88 10.85
CA GLN A 47 -5.06 -10.54 11.40
C GLN A 47 -6.05 -9.51 10.81
N SER A 48 -7.35 -9.74 11.01
CA SER A 48 -8.43 -8.90 10.45
C SER A 48 -8.30 -7.41 10.78
N GLU A 49 -7.99 -7.04 12.04
CA GLU A 49 -7.81 -5.65 12.48
C GLU A 49 -6.64 -4.96 11.74
N VAL A 50 -5.55 -5.69 11.54
CA VAL A 50 -4.35 -5.19 10.85
C VAL A 50 -4.63 -4.97 9.37
N VAL A 51 -5.46 -5.81 8.75
CA VAL A 51 -5.91 -5.63 7.36
C VAL A 51 -6.77 -4.37 7.21
N VAL A 52 -7.59 -4.02 8.19
CA VAL A 52 -8.35 -2.76 8.17
C VAL A 52 -7.41 -1.55 8.20
N ASP A 53 -6.36 -1.56 9.04
CA ASP A 53 -5.33 -0.51 9.03
C ASP A 53 -4.55 -0.49 7.70
N LEU A 54 -4.22 -1.66 7.13
CA LEU A 54 -3.57 -1.75 5.81
C LEU A 54 -4.42 -1.10 4.72
N TYR A 55 -5.73 -1.36 4.72
CA TYR A 55 -6.66 -0.80 3.75
C TYR A 55 -6.76 0.73 3.89
N HIS A 56 -6.88 1.26 5.11
CA HIS A 56 -6.87 2.71 5.34
C HIS A 56 -5.57 3.37 4.85
N ARG A 57 -4.42 2.69 5.00
CA ARG A 57 -3.14 3.20 4.48
C ARG A 57 -3.09 3.16 2.96
N PHE A 58 -3.63 2.11 2.36
CA PHE A 58 -3.76 2.02 0.91
C PHE A 58 -4.61 3.18 0.37
N LEU A 59 -5.77 3.48 0.97
CA LEU A 59 -6.60 4.61 0.55
C LEU A 59 -5.83 5.94 0.62
N LYS A 60 -5.15 6.21 1.74
CA LYS A 60 -4.30 7.40 1.89
C LYS A 60 -3.13 7.48 0.89
N PHE A 61 -2.65 6.33 0.43
CA PHE A 61 -1.64 6.25 -0.61
C PHE A 61 -2.27 6.54 -1.98
N ALA A 62 -3.39 5.90 -2.30
CA ALA A 62 -4.14 6.07 -3.53
C ALA A 62 -4.60 7.52 -3.74
N ASP A 63 -5.04 8.20 -2.69
CA ASP A 63 -5.43 9.62 -2.73
C ASP A 63 -4.29 10.56 -3.16
N LYS A 64 -3.03 10.14 -2.99
CA LYS A 64 -1.84 10.91 -3.39
C LYS A 64 -1.38 10.60 -4.80
N LEU A 65 -1.92 9.55 -5.41
CA LEU A 65 -1.57 9.21 -6.77
C LEU A 65 -2.29 10.18 -7.70
N PRO A 66 -1.64 10.61 -8.79
CA PRO A 66 -2.32 11.35 -9.85
C PRO A 66 -3.39 10.43 -10.44
N MET A 67 -4.63 10.62 -10.00
CA MET A 67 -5.79 9.95 -10.54
C MET A 67 -6.23 10.70 -11.79
N ASP A 68 -5.82 10.23 -12.96
CA ASP A 68 -6.47 10.64 -14.20
C ASP A 68 -7.80 9.87 -14.28
N GLY A 69 -8.89 10.57 -13.93
CA GLY A 69 -10.25 10.03 -14.08
C GLY A 69 -10.55 9.70 -15.54
N PRO A 70 -11.60 8.90 -15.82
CA PRO A 70 -11.95 8.53 -17.19
C PRO A 70 -12.27 9.79 -18.00
N GLY A 71 -11.33 10.21 -18.85
CA GLY A 71 -11.43 11.41 -19.70
C GLY A 71 -10.34 12.47 -19.50
N GLN A 72 -9.43 12.34 -18.53
CA GLN A 72 -8.36 13.32 -18.32
C GLN A 72 -7.10 12.94 -19.11
N LYS A 73 -6.57 13.88 -19.90
CA LYS A 73 -5.34 13.69 -20.68
C LYS A 73 -4.15 13.65 -19.72
N CYS A 74 -3.62 12.45 -19.48
CA CYS A 74 -2.29 12.21 -18.90
C CYS A 74 -1.33 13.26 -19.51
N GLY A 75 -0.83 14.21 -18.70
CA GLY A 75 -0.17 15.41 -19.20
C GLY A 75 0.99 15.10 -20.16
N ASN A 76 1.05 15.79 -21.31
CA ASN A 76 2.07 15.82 -22.39
C ASN A 76 2.93 14.57 -22.71
N SER A 77 2.61 13.40 -22.19
CA SER A 77 3.43 12.20 -22.27
C SER A 77 2.57 11.01 -22.68
N THR A 78 3.10 10.24 -23.63
CA THR A 78 2.44 9.23 -24.46
C THR A 78 2.10 7.92 -23.72
N LEU A 79 2.03 7.92 -22.38
CA LEU A 79 1.83 6.70 -21.59
C LEU A 79 0.38 6.52 -21.18
N THR A 80 -0.14 5.31 -21.35
CA THR A 80 -1.50 4.91 -20.99
C THR A 80 -1.67 4.86 -19.48
N CYS A 81 -2.74 5.49 -18.98
CA CYS A 81 -3.07 5.55 -17.55
C CYS A 81 -3.57 4.14 -17.09
N TRP A 82 -3.05 3.61 -15.97
CA TRP A 82 -3.36 2.25 -15.48
C TRP A 82 -4.36 2.29 -14.31
N PRO A 83 -5.35 1.37 -14.25
CA PRO A 83 -6.25 1.28 -13.09
C PRO A 83 -5.48 0.84 -11.84
N LEU A 84 -5.87 1.40 -10.69
CA LEU A 84 -5.34 0.97 -9.40
C LEU A 84 -5.87 -0.42 -9.06
N SER A 85 -4.97 -1.40 -9.04
CA SER A 85 -5.29 -2.77 -8.65
C SER A 85 -4.80 -3.02 -7.24
N ILE A 86 -5.70 -3.51 -6.38
CA ILE A 86 -5.35 -4.08 -5.09
C ILE A 86 -5.17 -5.58 -5.31
N VAL A 87 -3.97 -6.09 -5.06
CA VAL A 87 -3.73 -7.53 -4.93
C VAL A 87 -3.55 -7.79 -3.43
N LEU A 88 -4.59 -8.34 -2.80
CA LEU A 88 -4.60 -8.80 -1.41
C LEU A 88 -4.21 -10.27 -1.36
#